data_AF-A0A2G9QLG8-F1
#
_entry.id   AF-A0A2G9QLG8-F1
#
_cell.length_a   1.000
_cell.length_b   1.000
_cell.length_c   1.000
_cell.angle_alpha   90.00
_cell.angle_beta   90.00
_cell.angle_gamma   90.00
#
_symmetry.space_group_name_H-M   'P 1'
#
loop_
_entity.id
_entity.type
_entity.pdbx_description
1 polymer ?
#
loop_
_entity_poly.entity_id
_entity_poly.type
_entity_poly.pdbx_seq_one_letter_code
_entity_poly.pdbx_strand_id
1 'polypeptide(L)'
;MKQRFDCVITRLYTGIQCYSCGMRFTKSQTDVYADHLDWHYRQNRTEKDVSRKITHRRWYYSLTDWIEFEEIADLEERAKSQFFEKVHEEVILKTQEAAKEKEFQSVPAGPAGADEICEICQEQFEQYWDEEEEEWHLKNAMRVNDKVCQT
;
A
#
# COMPACT_ATOMS: atom_id res chain seq x y z
N MET A 1 50.65 19.96 22.66
CA MET A 1 50.64 19.32 21.32
C MET A 1 49.80 18.05 21.43
N LYS A 2 48.76 17.85 20.61
CA LYS A 2 47.93 16.63 20.70
C LYS A 2 48.74 15.43 20.20
N GLN A 3 48.71 14.32 20.94
CA GLN A 3 49.44 13.10 20.59
C GLN A 3 48.81 12.46 19.35
N ARG A 4 49.61 12.19 18.32
CA ARG A 4 49.17 11.55 17.07
C ARG A 4 49.55 10.07 17.12
N PHE A 5 48.56 9.19 16.93
CA PHE A 5 48.77 7.75 16.93
C PHE A 5 48.84 7.24 15.49
N ASP A 6 50.02 7.29 14.88
CA ASP A 6 50.19 6.92 13.46
C ASP A 6 49.80 5.47 13.16
N CYS A 7 49.94 4.55 14.11
CA CYS A 7 49.49 3.16 13.94
C CYS A 7 47.95 3.06 13.80
N VAL A 8 47.21 3.83 14.58
CA VAL A 8 45.74 3.89 14.50
C VAL A 8 45.33 4.55 13.19
N ILE A 9 45.97 5.65 12.82
CA ILE A 9 45.69 6.37 11.57
C ILE A 9 45.96 5.46 10.37
N THR A 10 47.13 4.82 10.32
CA THR A 10 47.49 3.93 9.22
C THR A 10 46.48 2.80 9.08
N ARG A 11 46.05 2.19 10.19
CA ARG A 11 45.03 1.14 10.20
C ARG A 11 43.71 1.58 9.56
N LEU A 12 43.30 2.84 9.71
CA LEU A 12 42.09 3.37 9.07
C LEU A 12 42.18 3.42 7.53
N TYR A 13 43.40 3.45 6.97
CA TYR A 13 43.63 3.49 5.52
C TYR A 13 44.04 2.13 4.93
N THR A 14 44.18 1.09 5.75
CA THR A 14 44.50 -0.26 5.27
C THR A 14 43.28 -0.97 4.69
N GLY A 15 43.52 -1.96 3.83
CA GLY A 15 42.49 -2.81 3.23
C GLY A 15 42.03 -2.34 1.86
N ILE A 16 40.89 -2.87 1.43
CA ILE A 16 40.24 -2.58 0.16
C ILE A 16 39.14 -1.55 0.43
N GLN A 17 39.15 -0.45 -0.31
CA GLN A 17 38.11 0.59 -0.21
C GLN A 17 37.17 0.49 -1.40
N CYS A 18 35.86 0.41 -1.14
CA CYS A 18 34.85 0.51 -2.19
C CYS A 18 34.87 1.92 -2.80
N TYR A 19 34.95 2.01 -4.13
CA TYR A 19 34.94 3.28 -4.86
C TYR A 19 33.58 3.99 -4.81
N SER A 20 32.48 3.22 -4.71
CA SER A 20 31.12 3.77 -4.77
C SER A 20 30.67 4.41 -3.45
N CYS A 21 31.03 3.83 -2.29
CA CYS A 21 30.55 4.29 -0.97
C CYS A 21 31.66 4.55 0.06
N GLY A 22 32.91 4.21 -0.23
CA GLY A 22 34.03 4.43 0.70
C GLY A 22 34.14 3.43 1.86
N MET A 23 33.24 2.45 1.98
CA MET A 23 33.35 1.34 2.92
C MET A 23 34.68 0.59 2.73
N ARG A 24 35.27 0.12 3.83
CA ARG A 24 36.56 -0.57 3.83
C ARG A 24 36.42 -2.02 4.31
N PHE A 25 37.16 -2.89 3.64
CA PHE A 25 37.18 -4.33 3.88
C PHE A 25 38.61 -4.78 4.12
N THR A 26 38.80 -5.76 5.00
CA THR A 26 40.14 -6.35 5.18
C THR A 26 40.48 -7.26 3.99
N LYS A 27 41.76 -7.58 3.81
CA LYS A 27 42.20 -8.49 2.72
C LYS A 27 41.63 -9.92 2.84
N SER A 28 41.14 -10.31 4.02
CA SER A 28 40.49 -11.61 4.25
C SER A 28 38.98 -11.59 3.96
N GLN A 29 38.39 -10.41 3.74
CA GLN A 29 36.96 -10.21 3.48
C GLN A 29 36.68 -10.00 1.99
N THR A 30 37.40 -10.70 1.12
CA THR A 30 37.22 -10.57 -0.34
C THR A 30 35.83 -10.97 -0.78
N ASP A 31 35.25 -11.99 -0.16
CA ASP A 31 33.93 -12.52 -0.53
C ASP A 31 32.83 -11.53 -0.12
N VAL A 32 32.94 -10.97 1.10
CA VAL A 32 32.04 -9.89 1.57
C VAL A 32 32.16 -8.65 0.70
N TYR A 33 33.38 -8.33 0.23
CA TYR A 33 33.58 -7.22 -0.70
C TYR A 33 32.93 -7.49 -2.07
N ALA A 34 32.96 -8.73 -2.57
CA ALA A 34 32.27 -9.11 -3.80
C ALA A 34 30.74 -8.96 -3.65
N ASP A 35 30.17 -9.49 -2.56
CA ASP A 35 28.74 -9.36 -2.26
C ASP A 35 28.31 -7.89 -2.15
N HIS A 36 29.18 -7.05 -1.57
CA HIS A 36 28.96 -5.61 -1.49
C HIS A 36 28.95 -4.91 -2.87
N LEU A 37 29.81 -5.33 -3.80
CA LEU A 37 29.78 -4.81 -5.18
C LEU A 37 28.50 -5.24 -5.92
N ASP A 38 28.04 -6.47 -5.69
CA ASP A 38 26.78 -6.95 -6.24
C ASP A 38 25.58 -6.19 -5.70
N TRP A 39 25.59 -5.82 -4.41
CA TRP A 39 24.59 -4.95 -3.82
C TRP A 39 24.54 -3.59 -4.52
N HIS A 40 25.70 -2.96 -4.76
CA HIS A 40 25.78 -1.72 -5.52
C HIS A 40 25.23 -1.87 -6.95
N TYR A 41 25.50 -2.99 -7.61
CA TYR A 41 24.97 -3.26 -8.93
C TYR A 41 23.44 -3.34 -8.93
N ARG A 42 22.85 -4.07 -7.97
CA ARG A 42 21.39 -4.17 -7.82
C ARG A 42 20.77 -2.80 -7.52
N GLN A 43 21.35 -2.03 -6.59
CA GLN A 43 20.86 -0.70 -6.24
C GLN A 43 20.89 0.24 -7.46
N ASN A 44 22.03 0.33 -8.15
CA ASN A 44 22.18 1.19 -9.33
C ASN A 44 21.23 0.80 -10.47
N ARG A 45 20.94 -0.51 -10.63
CA ARG A 45 19.97 -0.99 -11.60
C ARG A 45 18.57 -0.53 -11.23
N THR A 46 18.16 -0.72 -9.98
CA THR A 46 16.85 -0.28 -9.48
C THR A 46 16.68 1.23 -9.59
N GLU A 47 17.69 2.03 -9.24
CA GLU A 47 17.65 3.50 -9.39
C GLU A 47 17.49 3.93 -10.86
N LYS A 48 18.19 3.29 -11.79
CA LYS A 48 18.03 3.55 -13.23
C LYS A 48 16.64 3.18 -13.74
N ASP A 49 16.10 2.05 -13.30
CA ASP A 49 14.76 1.61 -13.70
C ASP A 49 13.66 2.53 -13.13
N VAL A 50 13.85 3.03 -11.91
CA VAL A 50 12.98 4.04 -11.27
C VAL A 50 13.07 5.39 -11.97
N SER A 51 14.26 5.81 -12.43
CA SER A 51 14.41 7.07 -13.17
C SER A 51 13.78 7.03 -14.56
N ARG A 52 13.62 5.83 -15.15
CA ARG A 52 13.03 5.63 -16.49
C ARG A 52 11.50 5.52 -16.48
N LYS A 53 10.93 5.19 -15.33
CA LYS A 53 9.47 5.08 -15.14
C LYS A 53 9.02 6.24 -14.28
N ILE A 54 8.03 7.02 -14.72
CA ILE A 54 7.40 8.01 -13.85
C ILE A 54 6.69 7.25 -12.74
N THR A 55 7.37 7.12 -11.61
CA THR A 55 6.88 6.48 -10.39
C THR A 55 6.56 7.59 -9.40
N HIS A 56 5.47 7.42 -8.66
CA HIS A 56 5.09 8.35 -7.61
C HIS A 56 6.22 8.48 -6.57
N ARG A 57 6.31 9.64 -5.91
CA ARG A 57 7.32 9.89 -4.88
C ARG A 57 7.27 8.79 -3.83
N ARG A 58 8.42 8.16 -3.55
CA ARG A 58 8.49 7.11 -2.54
C ARG A 58 8.14 7.69 -1.17
N TRP A 59 7.32 6.95 -0.42
CA TRP A 59 7.08 7.25 0.98
C TRP A 59 8.33 6.89 1.77
N TYR A 60 8.78 7.84 2.59
CA TYR A 60 9.87 7.60 3.52
C TYR A 60 9.29 7.05 4.82
N TYR A 61 10.10 6.26 5.51
CA TYR A 61 9.79 5.78 6.85
C TYR A 61 9.51 6.95 7.79
N SER A 62 8.58 6.74 8.72
CA SER A 62 8.44 7.66 9.85
C SER A 62 9.66 7.51 10.77
N LEU A 63 9.88 8.50 11.64
CA LEU A 63 10.98 8.45 12.62
C LEU A 63 10.93 7.19 13.49
N THR A 64 9.74 6.73 13.86
CA THR A 64 9.53 5.54 14.67
C THR A 64 9.94 4.28 13.91
N ASP A 65 9.49 4.15 12.66
CA ASP A 65 9.84 3.01 11.81
C ASP A 65 11.34 2.96 11.49
N TRP A 66 12.00 4.12 11.46
CA TRP A 66 13.46 4.20 11.27
C TRP A 66 14.23 3.69 12.50
N ILE A 67 13.71 3.93 13.70
CA ILE A 67 14.35 3.50 14.96
C ILE A 67 14.18 1.99 15.19
N GLU A 68 13.02 1.45 14.83
CA GLU A 68 12.72 0.02 14.95
C GLU A 68 13.24 -0.80 13.76
N PHE A 69 13.88 -0.15 12.79
CA PHE A 69 14.40 -0.82 11.60
C PHE A 69 15.62 -1.70 11.94
N GLU A 70 15.42 -3.02 11.94
CA GLU A 70 16.51 -4.00 11.84
C GLU A 70 16.85 -4.25 10.36
N GLU A 71 18.14 -4.37 10.03
CA GLU A 71 18.64 -4.57 8.67
C GLU A 71 18.25 -5.96 8.14
N ILE A 72 17.02 -6.07 7.63
CA ILE A 72 16.56 -7.24 6.89
C ILE A 72 17.24 -7.19 5.52
N ALA A 73 18.16 -8.12 5.28
CA ALA A 73 18.96 -8.20 4.06
C ALA A 73 18.12 -8.46 2.79
N ASP A 74 16.88 -8.91 2.95
CA ASP A 74 15.99 -9.25 1.84
C ASP A 74 14.92 -8.16 1.60
N LEU A 75 14.95 -7.58 0.40
CA LEU A 75 14.04 -6.50 -0.03
C LEU A 75 12.59 -7.00 -0.18
N GLU A 76 12.40 -8.29 -0.41
CA GLU A 76 11.07 -8.91 -0.58
C GLU A 76 10.40 -9.18 0.79
N GLU A 77 11.20 -9.36 1.84
CA GLU A 77 10.74 -9.51 3.23
C GLU A 77 10.49 -8.13 3.88
N ARG A 78 11.27 -7.10 3.49
CA ARG A 78 11.03 -5.69 3.85
C ARG A 78 9.67 -5.16 3.37
N ALA A 79 9.20 -5.63 2.21
CA ALA A 79 7.88 -5.27 1.68
C ALA A 79 6.72 -5.90 2.47
N LYS A 80 6.99 -6.98 3.23
CA LYS A 80 6.06 -7.69 4.12
C LYS A 80 6.22 -7.26 5.57
N SER A 81 6.54 -5.98 5.80
CA SER A 81 6.47 -5.39 7.14
C SER A 81 5.08 -5.69 7.71
N GLN A 82 5.03 -6.49 8.78
CA GLN A 82 3.79 -6.89 9.46
C GLN A 82 2.94 -5.69 9.87
N PHE A 83 3.55 -4.51 10.04
CA PHE A 83 2.86 -3.27 10.31
C PHE A 83 2.11 -2.75 9.07
N PHE A 84 2.76 -2.74 7.91
CA PHE A 84 2.14 -2.29 6.66
C PHE A 84 1.06 -3.27 6.15
N GLU A 85 1.27 -4.56 6.34
CA GLU A 85 0.32 -5.60 5.95
C GLU A 85 -0.94 -5.56 6.83
N LYS A 86 -0.80 -5.40 8.16
CA LYS A 86 -1.96 -5.22 9.06
C LYS A 86 -2.76 -3.95 8.78
N VAL A 87 -2.09 -2.84 8.51
CA VAL A 87 -2.79 -1.58 8.19
C VAL A 87 -3.50 -1.69 6.84
N HIS A 88 -2.88 -2.34 5.85
CA HIS A 88 -3.52 -2.56 4.56
C HIS A 88 -4.72 -3.51 4.66
N GLU A 89 -4.59 -4.60 5.42
CA GLU A 89 -5.67 -5.56 5.66
C GLU A 89 -6.83 -4.94 6.43
N GLU A 90 -6.58 -4.14 7.47
CA GLU A 90 -7.63 -3.39 8.16
C GLU A 90 -8.34 -2.36 7.26
N VAL A 91 -7.61 -1.69 6.37
CA VAL A 91 -8.19 -0.74 5.43
C VAL A 91 -9.02 -1.47 4.38
N ILE A 92 -8.55 -2.61 3.86
CA ILE A 92 -9.30 -3.43 2.91
C ILE A 92 -10.57 -3.96 3.57
N LEU A 93 -10.49 -4.50 4.80
CA LEU A 93 -11.65 -5.01 5.53
C LEU A 93 -12.68 -3.91 5.78
N LYS A 94 -12.25 -2.72 6.26
CA LYS A 94 -13.17 -1.57 6.45
C LYS A 94 -13.78 -1.08 5.14
N THR A 95 -13.03 -1.13 4.04
CA THR A 95 -13.54 -0.73 2.72
C THR A 95 -14.52 -1.78 2.16
N GLN A 96 -14.28 -3.06 2.41
CA GLN A 96 -15.19 -4.15 2.04
C GLN A 96 -16.45 -4.18 2.89
N GLU A 97 -16.34 -3.92 4.20
CA GLU A 97 -17.48 -3.76 5.11
C GLU A 97 -18.31 -2.52 4.75
N ALA A 98 -17.68 -1.39 4.45
CA ALA A 98 -18.39 -0.19 3.97
C ALA A 98 -19.00 -0.36 2.58
N ALA A 99 -18.44 -1.24 1.73
CA ALA A 99 -19.03 -1.60 0.44
C ALA A 99 -20.22 -2.56 0.61
N LYS A 100 -20.16 -3.48 1.59
CA LYS A 100 -21.27 -4.38 1.96
C LYS A 100 -22.41 -3.67 2.68
N GLU A 101 -22.13 -2.68 3.54
CA GLU A 101 -23.18 -1.84 4.15
C GLU A 101 -23.84 -0.90 3.12
N LYS A 102 -23.17 -0.63 1.99
CA LYS A 102 -23.76 0.08 0.84
C LYS A 102 -24.51 -0.84 -0.13
N GLU A 103 -24.43 -2.15 0.05
CA GLU A 103 -25.21 -3.09 -0.74
C GLU A 103 -26.66 -3.11 -0.20
N PHE A 104 -27.46 -2.29 -0.86
CA PHE A 104 -28.91 -2.41 -1.08
C PHE A 104 -29.82 -1.96 0.05
N GLN A 105 -29.95 -0.64 0.18
CA GLN A 105 -31.23 -0.08 0.58
C GLN A 105 -32.20 -0.19 -0.62
N SER A 106 -33.00 -1.26 -0.63
CA SER A 106 -34.08 -1.50 -1.59
C SER A 106 -35.42 -1.50 -0.87
N VAL A 107 -36.49 -1.19 -1.61
CA VAL A 107 -37.87 -1.24 -1.11
C VAL A 107 -38.74 -2.06 -2.06
N PRO A 108 -39.77 -2.74 -1.54
CA PRO A 108 -40.71 -3.48 -2.39
C PRO A 108 -41.41 -2.51 -3.35
N ALA A 109 -41.52 -2.95 -4.59
CA ALA A 109 -42.20 -2.25 -5.67
C ALA A 109 -43.73 -2.26 -5.44
N GLY A 110 -44.40 -1.23 -5.94
CA GLY A 110 -45.85 -1.15 -5.96
C GLY A 110 -46.51 -2.26 -6.81
N PRO A 111 -47.85 -2.31 -6.87
CA PRO A 111 -48.58 -3.32 -7.64
C PRO A 111 -48.10 -3.38 -9.10
N ALA A 112 -48.02 -4.60 -9.63
CA ALA A 112 -47.42 -4.91 -10.94
C ALA A 112 -47.90 -3.95 -12.05
N GLY A 113 -46.95 -3.19 -12.62
CA GLY A 113 -47.20 -2.21 -13.68
C GLY A 113 -47.32 -0.75 -13.22
N ALA A 114 -47.07 -0.46 -11.94
CA ALA A 114 -46.90 0.92 -11.49
C ALA A 114 -45.51 1.45 -11.88
N ASP A 115 -45.47 2.49 -12.72
CA ASP A 115 -44.26 3.26 -12.99
C ASP A 115 -43.92 4.08 -11.73
N GLU A 116 -43.14 3.49 -10.81
CA GLU A 116 -42.64 4.21 -9.65
C GLU A 116 -41.51 5.16 -10.09
N ILE A 117 -41.75 6.45 -9.91
CA ILE A 117 -40.88 7.55 -10.29
C ILE A 117 -40.38 8.22 -9.02
N CYS A 118 -39.08 8.55 -8.97
CA CYS A 118 -38.50 9.26 -7.83
C CYS A 118 -39.09 10.66 -7.70
N GLU A 119 -39.58 11.02 -6.51
CA GLU A 119 -40.16 12.35 -6.32
C GLU A 119 -39.14 13.50 -6.38
N ILE A 120 -37.86 13.20 -6.20
CA ILE A 120 -36.78 14.19 -6.17
C ILE A 120 -36.24 14.45 -7.58
N CYS A 121 -35.80 13.39 -8.28
CA CYS A 121 -35.18 13.50 -9.60
C CYS A 121 -36.15 13.24 -10.77
N GLN A 122 -37.35 12.74 -10.50
CA GLN A 122 -38.35 12.36 -11.52
C GLN A 122 -37.89 11.26 -12.49
N GLU A 123 -36.86 10.50 -12.12
CA GLU A 123 -36.39 9.34 -12.88
C GLU A 123 -37.14 8.06 -12.47
N GLN A 124 -37.30 7.14 -13.42
CA GLN A 124 -37.89 5.83 -13.15
C GLN A 124 -36.89 4.94 -12.40
N PHE A 125 -37.38 4.21 -11.40
CA PHE A 125 -36.55 3.29 -10.63
C PHE A 125 -36.24 2.00 -11.41
N GLU A 126 -35.04 1.46 -11.20
CA GLU A 126 -34.67 0.14 -11.71
C GLU A 126 -35.26 -0.95 -10.79
N GLN A 127 -36.15 -1.77 -11.34
CA GLN A 127 -36.78 -2.90 -10.65
C GLN A 127 -35.94 -4.18 -10.82
N TYR A 128 -35.80 -4.96 -9.75
CA TYR A 128 -35.21 -6.30 -9.77
C TYR A 128 -36.06 -7.28 -8.97
N TRP A 129 -35.98 -8.56 -9.32
CA TRP A 129 -36.65 -9.63 -8.58
C TRP A 129 -35.78 -10.04 -7.39
N ASP A 130 -36.34 -9.99 -6.19
CA ASP A 130 -35.70 -10.51 -4.98
C ASP A 130 -36.11 -11.98 -4.81
N GLU A 131 -35.15 -12.90 -4.93
CA GLU A 131 -35.40 -14.34 -4.84
C GLU A 131 -35.69 -14.81 -3.40
N GLU A 132 -35.29 -14.05 -2.38
CA GLU A 132 -35.46 -14.42 -0.97
C GLU A 132 -36.89 -14.10 -0.49
N GLU A 133 -37.41 -12.94 -0.88
CA GLU A 133 -38.76 -12.49 -0.52
C GLU A 133 -39.82 -12.84 -1.59
N GLU A 134 -39.41 -13.37 -2.75
CA GLU A 134 -40.28 -13.66 -3.90
C GLU A 134 -41.11 -12.43 -4.36
N GLU A 135 -40.53 -11.23 -4.27
CA GLU A 135 -41.17 -9.95 -4.58
C GLU A 135 -40.28 -9.07 -5.49
N TRP A 136 -40.91 -8.11 -6.20
CA TRP A 136 -40.17 -7.11 -7.00
C TRP A 136 -39.69 -5.98 -6.09
N HIS A 137 -38.42 -5.59 -6.21
CA HIS A 137 -37.79 -4.53 -5.43
C HIS A 137 -37.22 -3.41 -6.32
N LEU A 138 -37.19 -2.18 -5.79
CA LEU A 138 -36.54 -1.03 -6.41
C LEU A 138 -35.11 -0.87 -5.90
N LYS A 139 -34.12 -0.76 -6.81
CA LYS A 139 -32.72 -0.51 -6.42
C LYS A 139 -32.51 0.92 -5.94
N ASN A 140 -31.67 1.08 -4.91
CA ASN A 140 -31.23 2.37 -4.35
C ASN A 140 -32.41 3.28 -4.00
N ALA A 141 -33.45 2.72 -3.39
CA ALA A 141 -34.71 3.39 -3.15
C ALA A 141 -35.09 3.30 -1.67
N MET A 142 -35.61 4.40 -1.14
CA MET A 142 -36.07 4.53 0.24
C MET A 142 -37.49 5.12 0.28
N ARG A 143 -38.36 4.58 1.15
CA ARG A 143 -39.70 5.12 1.40
C ARG A 143 -39.63 6.13 2.54
N VAL A 144 -39.98 7.39 2.26
CA VAL A 144 -40.05 8.49 3.24
C VAL A 144 -41.43 9.14 3.14
N ASN A 145 -42.25 9.07 4.20
CA ASN A 145 -43.60 9.66 4.24
C ASN A 145 -44.51 9.23 3.06
N ASP A 146 -44.64 7.91 2.83
CA ASP A 146 -45.40 7.29 1.73
C ASP A 146 -44.91 7.62 0.31
N LYS A 147 -43.73 8.22 0.19
CA LYS A 147 -43.13 8.64 -1.09
C LYS A 147 -41.80 7.92 -1.30
N VAL A 148 -41.51 7.51 -2.53
CA VAL A 148 -40.28 6.78 -2.87
C VAL A 148 -39.22 7.74 -3.41
N CYS A 149 -38.04 7.73 -2.80
CA CYS A 149 -36.90 8.57 -3.15
C CYS A 149 -35.65 7.72 -3.41
N GLN A 150 -34.76 8.19 -4.27
CA GLN A 150 -33.48 7.55 -4.51
C GLN A 150 -32.47 7.92 -3.40
N THR A 151 -31.71 6.94 -2.92
CA THR A 151 -30.62 7.11 -1.93
C THR A 151 -29.30 7.48 -2.58
#